data_AF-A0A396QAL5-F1
#
_entry.id   AF-A0A396QAL5-F1
#
_cell.length_a   1.000
_cell.length_b   1.000
_cell.length_c   1.000
_cell.angle_alpha   90.00
_cell.angle_beta   90.00
_cell.angle_gamma   90.00
#
_symmetry.space_group_name_H-M   'P 1'
#
loop_
_entity.id
_entity.type
_entity.pdbx_description
1 polymer ?
#
loop_
_entity_poly.entity_id
_entity_poly.type
_entity_poly.pdbx_seq_one_letter_code
_entity_poly.pdbx_strand_id
1 'polypeptide(L)'
;MASLCIIIGFGSVVKNTRGFEACVALLLNPSRNVYASAALSTAVVSGITASASGGIQIACSTFANTWLQSANPAILNRICSIASCSLDSLPHSGRIHSTFEICKVDLKQGYKYVFVVSVIIRAVVTVIAVILGNMGIC
;
A
#
# COMPACT_ATOMS: atom_id res chain seq x y z
N MET A 1 -17.35 -12.64 -3.82
CA MET A 1 -17.72 -11.31 -4.36
C MET A 1 -18.07 -10.27 -3.28
N ALA A 2 -18.89 -10.60 -2.26
CA ALA A 2 -19.35 -9.62 -1.26
C ALA A 2 -18.24 -8.86 -0.49
N SER A 3 -17.13 -9.55 -0.15
CA SER A 3 -16.03 -8.94 0.59
C SER A 3 -15.31 -7.81 -0.15
N LEU A 4 -15.30 -7.83 -1.49
CA LEU A 4 -14.69 -6.76 -2.29
C LEU A 4 -15.52 -5.48 -2.20
N CYS A 5 -16.84 -5.58 -2.30
CA CYS A 5 -17.73 -4.42 -2.22
C CYS A 5 -17.62 -3.70 -0.86
N ILE A 6 -17.43 -4.47 0.23
CA ILE A 6 -17.25 -3.92 1.58
C ILE A 6 -15.96 -3.11 1.66
N ILE A 7 -14.86 -3.63 1.10
CA ILE A 7 -13.55 -2.95 1.08
C ILE A 7 -13.63 -1.66 0.25
N ILE A 8 -14.33 -1.68 -0.89
CA ILE A 8 -14.52 -0.51 -1.75
C ILE A 8 -15.37 0.56 -1.06
N GLY A 9 -16.46 0.14 -0.39
CA GLY A 9 -17.29 1.02 0.41
C GLY A 9 -16.52 1.67 1.56
N PHE A 10 -15.73 0.87 2.30
CA PHE A 10 -14.84 1.37 3.34
C PHE A 10 -13.82 2.37 2.79
N GLY A 11 -13.17 2.04 1.67
CA GLY A 11 -12.23 2.92 0.99
C GLY A 11 -12.84 4.27 0.60
N SER A 12 -14.09 4.29 0.13
CA SER A 12 -14.82 5.52 -0.18
C SER A 12 -15.04 6.40 1.04
N VAL A 13 -15.41 5.83 2.18
CA VAL A 13 -15.59 6.58 3.44
C VAL A 13 -14.25 7.08 3.98
N VAL A 14 -13.21 6.23 3.97
CA VAL A 14 -11.86 6.58 4.43
C VAL A 14 -11.28 7.73 3.61
N LYS A 15 -11.49 7.76 2.29
CA LYS A 15 -11.06 8.89 1.43
C LYS A 15 -11.65 10.23 1.87
N ASN A 16 -12.86 10.24 2.45
CA ASN A 16 -13.52 11.45 2.92
C ASN A 16 -13.09 11.88 4.34
N THR A 17 -12.18 11.13 4.99
CA THR A 17 -11.67 11.51 6.31
C THR A 17 -10.49 12.46 6.22
N ARG A 18 -10.47 13.47 7.10
CA ARG A 18 -9.35 14.42 7.23
C ARG A 18 -8.00 13.74 7.50
N GLY A 19 -8.02 12.58 8.17
CA GLY A 19 -6.81 11.79 8.42
C GLY A 19 -6.19 11.23 7.15
N PHE A 20 -7.02 10.82 6.18
CA PHE A 20 -6.56 10.39 4.86
C PHE A 20 -5.98 11.56 4.07
N GLU A 21 -6.67 12.71 4.02
CA GLU A 21 -6.15 13.92 3.36
C GLU A 21 -4.83 14.40 3.98
N ALA A 22 -4.69 14.39 5.30
CA ALA A 22 -3.45 14.79 5.97
C ALA A 22 -2.28 13.82 5.65
N CYS A 23 -2.55 12.51 5.61
CA CYS A 23 -1.55 11.52 5.20
C CYS A 23 -1.14 11.74 3.74
N VAL A 24 -2.11 11.98 2.86
CA VAL A 24 -1.88 12.23 1.43
C VAL A 24 -1.14 13.54 1.20
N ALA A 25 -1.45 14.60 1.95
CA ALA A 25 -0.75 15.88 1.89
C ALA A 25 0.72 15.77 2.34
N LEU A 26 1.00 14.94 3.36
CA LEU A 26 2.36 14.62 3.78
C LEU A 26 3.12 13.78 2.74
N LEU A 27 2.42 12.94 1.98
CA LEU A 27 2.96 12.11 0.89
C LEU A 27 3.15 12.89 -0.43
N LEU A 28 2.38 13.97 -0.62
CA LEU A 28 2.47 14.91 -1.73
C LEU A 28 3.57 15.97 -1.54
N ASN A 29 4.35 15.90 -0.45
CA ASN A 29 5.61 16.64 -0.39
C ASN A 29 6.43 16.26 -1.64
N PRO A 30 6.84 17.23 -2.46
CA PRO A 30 7.19 17.01 -3.85
C PRO A 30 8.46 16.15 -3.97
N SER A 31 8.28 14.83 -3.96
CA SER A 31 9.28 13.93 -4.50
C SER A 31 9.33 14.20 -5.99
N ARG A 32 10.50 14.62 -6.48
CA ARG A 32 10.83 14.86 -7.91
C ARG A 32 10.49 13.69 -8.85
N ASN A 33 10.10 12.54 -8.30
CA ASN A 33 9.89 11.29 -9.02
C ASN A 33 8.46 10.77 -8.82
N VAL A 34 7.69 10.76 -9.91
CA VAL A 34 6.29 10.28 -9.97
C VAL A 34 6.18 8.82 -9.54
N TYR A 35 7.18 7.99 -9.85
CA TYR A 35 7.22 6.57 -9.47
C TYR A 35 7.38 6.39 -7.96
N ALA A 36 8.20 7.22 -7.32
CA ALA A 36 8.38 7.19 -5.86
C ALA A 36 7.10 7.62 -5.14
N SER A 37 6.47 8.70 -5.62
CA SER A 37 5.19 9.18 -5.07
C SER A 37 4.08 8.14 -5.23
N ALA A 38 4.02 7.46 -6.38
CA ALA A 38 3.04 6.39 -6.63
C ALA A 38 3.24 5.18 -5.73
N ALA A 39 4.49 4.74 -5.54
CA ALA A 39 4.82 3.65 -4.64
C ALA A 39 4.45 3.98 -3.19
N LEU A 40 4.86 5.15 -2.70
CA LEU A 40 4.64 5.57 -1.32
C LEU A 40 3.16 5.72 -1.01
N SER A 41 2.40 6.36 -1.91
CA SER A 41 0.96 6.53 -1.78
C SER A 41 0.23 5.20 -1.78
N THR A 42 0.57 4.30 -2.71
CA THR A 42 -0.06 2.98 -2.80
C THR A 42 0.25 2.12 -1.58
N ALA A 43 1.49 2.16 -1.09
CA ALA A 43 1.88 1.47 0.13
C ALA A 43 1.07 1.97 1.34
N VAL A 44 0.98 3.28 1.55
CA VAL A 44 0.24 3.84 2.70
C VAL A 44 -1.26 3.55 2.62
N VAL A 45 -1.87 3.72 1.45
CA VAL A 45 -3.29 3.41 1.24
C VAL A 45 -3.56 1.93 1.49
N SER A 46 -2.69 1.05 1.00
CA SER A 46 -2.79 -0.38 1.25
C SER A 46 -2.55 -0.75 2.72
N GLY A 47 -1.74 0.05 3.41
CA GLY A 47 -1.54 -0.03 4.84
C GLY A 47 -2.78 0.31 5.63
N ILE A 48 -3.45 1.42 5.32
CA ILE A 48 -4.70 1.84 5.97
C ILE A 48 -5.83 0.84 5.69
N THR A 49 -5.83 0.25 4.49
CA THR A 49 -6.87 -0.70 4.06
C THR A 49 -6.60 -2.12 4.57
N ALA A 50 -5.38 -2.43 5.03
CA ALA A 50 -4.92 -3.79 5.36
C ALA A 50 -5.28 -4.83 4.28
N SER A 51 -5.12 -4.45 3.01
CA SER A 51 -5.38 -5.32 1.85
C SER A 51 -4.68 -4.79 0.60
N ALA A 52 -3.81 -5.61 -0.01
CA ALA A 52 -3.05 -5.25 -1.22
C ALA A 52 -3.96 -4.94 -2.41
N SER A 53 -4.96 -5.78 -2.68
CA SER A 53 -5.86 -5.61 -3.82
C SER A 53 -6.84 -4.44 -3.62
N GLY A 54 -7.34 -4.24 -2.40
CA GLY A 54 -8.17 -3.07 -2.04
C GLY A 54 -7.37 -1.77 -2.09
N GLY A 55 -6.14 -1.79 -1.57
CA GLY A 55 -5.24 -0.66 -1.52
C GLY A 55 -4.88 -0.09 -2.89
N ILE A 56 -4.53 -0.96 -3.86
CA ILE A 56 -4.29 -0.54 -5.25
C ILE A 56 -5.54 0.13 -5.84
N GLN A 57 -6.71 -0.46 -5.62
CA GLN A 57 -7.94 0.05 -6.23
C GLN A 57 -8.31 1.44 -5.69
N ILE A 58 -8.16 1.65 -4.38
CA ILE A 58 -8.37 2.95 -3.72
C ILE A 58 -7.32 3.94 -4.20
N ALA A 59 -6.04 3.54 -4.28
CA ALA A 59 -4.94 4.40 -4.71
C ALA A 59 -5.10 4.83 -6.19
N CYS A 60 -5.37 3.89 -7.10
CA CYS A 60 -5.61 4.21 -8.51
C CYS A 60 -6.85 5.12 -8.67
N SER A 61 -7.95 4.86 -7.97
CA SER A 61 -9.13 5.73 -8.09
C SER A 61 -8.93 7.13 -7.49
N THR A 62 -7.94 7.34 -6.62
CA THR A 62 -7.59 8.68 -6.09
C THR A 62 -6.53 9.38 -6.94
N PHE A 63 -5.49 8.67 -7.38
CA PHE A 63 -4.25 9.28 -7.88
C PHE A 63 -3.92 8.94 -9.34
N ALA A 64 -4.67 8.03 -10.00
CA ALA A 64 -4.35 7.63 -11.37
C ALA A 64 -4.32 8.82 -12.33
N ASN A 65 -5.25 9.78 -12.20
CA ASN A 65 -5.27 10.97 -13.06
C ASN A 65 -4.00 11.81 -12.91
N THR A 66 -3.43 11.92 -11.70
CA THR A 66 -2.20 12.67 -11.44
C THR A 66 -0.97 11.92 -11.95
N TRP A 67 -0.93 10.59 -11.80
CA TRP A 67 0.21 9.78 -12.22
C TRP A 67 0.30 9.58 -13.74
N LEU A 68 -0.84 9.39 -14.41
CA LEU A 68 -0.89 9.13 -15.85
C LEU A 68 -0.47 10.33 -16.70
N GLN A 69 -0.47 11.55 -16.15
CA GLN A 69 0.01 12.74 -16.84
C GLN A 69 1.52 12.80 -16.99
N SER A 70 2.29 11.99 -16.23
CA SER A 70 3.74 12.13 -16.15
C SER A 70 4.50 10.79 -16.09
N ALA A 71 3.81 9.66 -16.22
CA ALA A 71 4.41 8.33 -16.14
C ALA A 71 3.75 7.31 -17.10
N ASN A 72 4.51 6.29 -17.50
CA ASN A 72 3.99 5.20 -18.33
C ASN A 72 3.06 4.29 -17.48
N PRO A 73 1.81 4.03 -17.92
CA PRO A 73 0.85 3.21 -17.17
C PRO A 73 1.33 1.79 -16.87
N ALA A 74 2.13 1.18 -17.76
CA ALA A 74 2.62 -0.19 -17.57
C ALA A 74 3.61 -0.28 -16.40
N ILE A 75 4.56 0.65 -16.34
CA ILE A 75 5.55 0.80 -15.28
C ILE A 75 4.87 1.15 -13.96
N LEU A 76 3.93 2.10 -14.03
CA LEU A 76 3.17 2.54 -12.87
C LEU A 76 2.40 1.39 -12.21
N ASN A 77 1.73 0.56 -13.01
CA ASN A 77 0.97 -0.58 -12.49
C ASN A 77 1.88 -1.61 -11.80
N ARG A 78 3.07 -1.87 -12.36
CA ARG A 78 4.06 -2.77 -11.75
C ARG A 78 4.57 -2.24 -10.41
N ILE A 79 4.91 -0.95 -10.34
CA ILE A 79 5.34 -0.30 -9.11
C ILE A 79 4.22 -0.31 -8.07
N CYS A 80 2.99 0.04 -8.45
CA CYS A 80 1.82 0.02 -7.56
C CYS A 80 1.53 -1.40 -7.03
N SER A 81 1.68 -2.41 -7.88
CA SER A 81 1.51 -3.82 -7.51
C SER A 81 2.54 -4.29 -6.49
N ILE A 82 3.80 -3.87 -6.63
CA ILE A 82 4.87 -4.16 -5.67
C ILE A 82 4.64 -3.38 -4.37
N ALA A 83 4.26 -2.11 -4.48
CA ALA A 83 4.12 -1.20 -3.36
C ALA A 83 2.93 -1.53 -2.45
N SER A 84 1.76 -1.92 -2.99
CA SER A 84 0.58 -2.29 -2.19
C SER A 84 0.86 -3.43 -1.22
N CYS A 85 1.73 -4.32 -1.66
CA CYS A 85 2.17 -5.49 -0.95
C CYS A 85 2.99 -5.14 0.32
N SER A 86 3.50 -3.91 0.46
CA SER A 86 4.46 -3.49 1.50
C SER A 86 3.88 -3.31 2.90
N LEU A 87 2.66 -2.79 3.02
CA LEU A 87 2.07 -2.40 4.31
C LEU A 87 0.75 -3.13 4.61
N ASP A 88 0.39 -4.17 3.86
CA ASP A 88 -0.86 -4.93 4.07
C ASP A 88 -0.92 -5.63 5.45
N SER A 89 0.23 -5.92 6.06
CA SER A 89 0.33 -6.73 7.29
C SER A 89 0.67 -5.90 8.54
N LEU A 90 0.04 -4.74 8.72
CA LEU A 90 0.13 -3.97 9.96
C LEU A 90 -0.68 -4.61 11.10
N PRO A 91 -0.49 -4.22 12.38
CA PRO A 91 -1.05 -4.94 13.52
C PRO A 91 -2.59 -4.85 13.61
N HIS A 92 -3.19 -3.93 12.86
CA HIS A 92 -4.64 -3.81 12.69
C HIS A 92 -5.20 -4.72 11.58
N SER A 93 -4.33 -5.45 10.85
CA SER A 93 -4.75 -6.37 9.80
C SER A 93 -5.35 -7.63 10.42
N GLY A 94 -6.64 -7.85 10.18
CA GLY A 94 -7.37 -9.03 10.68
C GLY A 94 -6.73 -10.35 10.23
N ARG A 95 -6.04 -10.36 9.08
CA ARG A 95 -5.31 -11.52 8.55
C ARG A 95 -4.22 -12.03 9.50
N ILE A 96 -3.54 -11.13 10.23
CA ILE A 96 -2.54 -11.53 11.23
C ILE A 96 -3.24 -12.11 12.45
N HIS A 97 -4.29 -11.44 12.94
CA HIS A 97 -5.02 -11.88 14.12
C HIS A 97 -5.57 -13.30 13.94
N SER A 98 -6.23 -13.58 12.82
CA SER A 98 -6.79 -14.91 12.52
C SER A 98 -5.70 -15.98 12.34
N THR A 99 -4.55 -15.63 11.74
CA THR A 99 -3.45 -16.60 11.58
C THR A 99 -2.84 -16.98 12.92
N PHE A 100 -2.66 -16.01 13.82
CA PHE A 100 -2.11 -16.24 15.16
C PHE A 100 -3.06 -17.02 16.07
N GLU A 101 -4.36 -16.78 15.93
CA GLU A 101 -5.41 -17.51 16.64
C GLU A 101 -5.42 -19.00 16.25
N ILE A 102 -5.33 -19.32 14.94
CA ILE A 102 -5.25 -20.70 14.45
C ILE A 102 -3.94 -21.37 14.89
N CYS A 103 -2.82 -20.65 14.82
CA CYS A 103 -1.51 -21.14 15.24
C CYS A 103 -1.32 -21.18 16.76
N LYS A 104 -2.26 -20.64 17.55
CA LYS A 104 -2.18 -20.49 19.02
C LYS A 104 -0.90 -19.81 19.49
N VAL A 105 -0.44 -18.79 18.75
CA VAL A 105 0.76 -18.00 19.08
C VAL A 105 0.31 -16.64 19.59
N ASP A 106 0.99 -16.15 20.63
CA ASP A 106 0.72 -14.81 21.17
C ASP A 106 1.12 -13.72 20.17
N LEU A 107 0.20 -12.80 19.87
CA LEU A 107 0.40 -11.74 18.88
C LEU A 107 1.65 -10.91 19.22
N LYS A 108 1.88 -10.69 20.52
CA LYS A 108 3.01 -9.90 21.04
C LYS A 108 4.38 -10.52 20.72
N GLN A 109 4.44 -11.84 20.57
CA GLN A 109 5.70 -12.58 20.43
C GLN A 109 6.01 -12.90 18.96
N GLY A 110 4.99 -13.29 18.17
CA GLY A 110 5.21 -13.58 16.75
C GLY A 110 5.10 -12.35 15.84
N TYR A 111 4.43 -11.26 16.24
CA TYR A 111 4.29 -10.07 15.40
C TYR A 111 5.64 -9.45 15.02
N LYS A 112 6.68 -9.59 15.87
CA LYS A 112 8.03 -9.10 15.56
C LYS A 112 8.58 -9.76 14.28
N TYR A 113 8.35 -11.06 14.08
CA TYR A 113 8.80 -11.77 12.88
C TYR A 113 7.97 -11.38 11.66
N VAL A 114 6.65 -11.25 11.83
CA VAL A 114 5.77 -10.79 10.75
C VAL A 114 6.14 -9.37 10.33
N PHE A 115 6.38 -8.46 11.26
CA PHE A 115 6.78 -7.10 10.97
C PHE A 115 8.11 -7.03 10.19
N VAL A 116 9.11 -7.83 10.58
CA VAL A 116 10.39 -7.89 9.86
C VAL A 116 10.19 -8.38 8.42
N VAL A 117 9.46 -9.48 8.23
CA VAL A 117 9.29 -10.07 6.89
C VAL A 117 8.33 -9.27 6.02
N SER A 118 7.25 -8.74 6.59
CA SER A 118 6.19 -8.09 5.83
C SER A 118 6.42 -6.59 5.63
N VAL A 119 7.07 -5.89 6.57
CA VAL A 119 7.27 -4.44 6.49
C VAL A 119 8.70 -4.12 6.09
N ILE A 120 9.71 -4.68 6.78
CA ILE A 120 11.12 -4.31 6.54
C ILE A 120 11.60 -4.82 5.19
N ILE A 121 11.46 -6.12 4.92
CA ILE A 121 11.90 -6.70 3.63
C ILE A 121 11.13 -6.06 2.48
N ARG A 122 9.83 -5.80 2.64
CA ARG A 122 9.02 -5.23 1.57
C ARG A 122 9.25 -3.75 1.37
N ALA A 123 9.60 -2.98 2.41
CA ALA A 123 10.08 -1.61 2.26
C ALA A 123 11.35 -1.55 1.41
N VAL A 124 12.30 -2.49 1.63
CA VAL A 124 13.51 -2.60 0.81
C VAL A 124 13.17 -2.94 -0.64
N VAL A 125 12.26 -3.89 -0.88
CA VAL A 125 11.79 -4.24 -2.23
C VAL A 125 11.14 -3.05 -2.92
N THR A 126 10.35 -2.24 -2.21
CA THR A 126 9.70 -1.05 -2.76
C THR A 126 10.71 0.05 -3.12
N VAL A 127 11.76 0.23 -2.31
CA VAL A 127 12.88 1.12 -2.66
C VAL A 127 13.58 0.64 -3.93
N ILE A 128 13.86 -0.66 -4.04
CA ILE A 128 14.48 -1.25 -5.24
C ILE A 128 13.58 -1.09 -6.47
N ALA A 129 12.27 -1.32 -6.33
CA ALA A 129 11.29 -1.17 -7.41
C ALA A 129 11.18 0.28 -7.91
N VAL A 130 11.27 1.26 -7.01
CA VAL A 130 11.30 2.69 -7.38
C VAL A 130 12.58 3.02 -8.16
N ILE A 131 13.73 2.48 -7.74
CA ILE A 131 15.01 2.67 -8.45
C ILE A 131 14.94 2.05 -9.85
N LEU A 132 14.46 0.80 -9.97
CA LEU A 132 14.31 0.10 -11.25
C LEU A 132 13.26 0.75 -12.17
N GLY A 133 12.16 1.26 -11.62
CA GLY A 133 11.16 2.02 -12.36
C GLY A 133 11.74 3.33 -12.92
N ASN A 134 12.63 3.97 -12.16
CA ASN A 134 13.33 5.17 -12.63
C ASN A 134 14.37 4.86 -13.74
N MET A 135 14.84 3.61 -13.82
CA MET A 135 15.69 3.11 -14.90
C MET A 135 14.88 2.60 -16.11
N GLY A 136 13.54 2.61 -16.04
CA GLY A 136 12.65 2.22 -17.14
C GLY A 136 12.49 0.71 -17.36
N ILE A 137 12.94 -0.13 -16.42
CA ILE A 137 12.98 -1.60 -16.56
C ILE A 137 11.78 -2.27 -15.88
N CYS A 138 11.28 -1.68 -14.80
CA CYS A 138 10.09 -2.14 -14.10
C CYS A 138 8.89 -1.32 -14.50
#